data_AF-D3ATJ9-F1
#
_entry.id   AF-D3ATJ9-F1
#
_cell.length_a   1.000
_cell.length_b   1.000
_cell.length_c   1.000
_cell.angle_alpha   90.00
_cell.angle_beta   90.00
_cell.angle_gamma   90.00
#
_symmetry.space_group_name_H-M   'P 1'
#
loop_
_entity.id
_entity.type
_entity.pdbx_description
1 polymer ?
#
loop_
_entity_poly.entity_id
_entity_poly.type
_entity_poly.pdbx_seq_one_letter_code
_entity_poly.pdbx_strand_id
1 'polypeptide(L)'
;AWSGGSFPAGDYSLRGIDPNRYKLLLKDSGKEITEMDEMQAFREIHPGAVYLHGGVQYQVVTLDLETRTARAVPFNGNYYTTPMGNTDITIIHGRKEKSWKRTEVVFGDVNVNAQVSLYRKLQFHNHQNLGYEQIQPSLSREFDTESIWLKLPGNVVTAYRRLLQESPNGKMIRNNHFEGLCYALQNAARLVTMTEQEDIGTTVSTNAVYAEKSTQESVFLFLYDQYTGGLGYAEKAYELIPEIIENGIAMVGGCPCEDGCAACVGDYHLDKSMVLWGLKNLLEESEVPKHVKMAPYGPSTFIQKPFRFNGLEEQWEAFTAMLLKNGEPFASFLNTVAGVRTEERRLALITDQPFYREWIMEETNRKALHNLISYYTDAPAGFELEVEIRKKEENRRNGCDTGSGTAGKKAGNSGEGNTGIESDGFGSSEDDGDMRRKLEQRLDKLKKKEN
;
A
#
# COMPACT_ATOMS: atom_id res chain seq x y z
N ALA A 1 11.30 -47.00 30.46
CA ALA A 1 10.03 -46.32 30.78
C ALA A 1 10.29 -44.81 30.69
N TRP A 2 9.36 -44.06 30.11
CA TRP A 2 9.40 -42.60 30.13
C TRP A 2 9.22 -42.10 31.57
N SER A 3 10.05 -41.15 31.99
CA SER A 3 10.05 -40.58 33.36
C SER A 3 9.64 -39.10 33.40
N GLY A 4 9.15 -38.55 32.30
CA GLY A 4 8.65 -37.17 32.22
C GLY A 4 7.13 -37.09 32.40
N GLY A 5 6.56 -35.90 32.15
CA GLY A 5 5.11 -35.66 32.23
C GLY A 5 4.27 -36.56 31.33
N SER A 6 2.97 -36.62 31.58
CA SER A 6 2.05 -37.59 30.96
C SER A 6 1.89 -37.44 29.44
N PHE A 7 2.13 -36.25 28.87
CA PHE A 7 1.86 -35.98 27.46
C PHE A 7 2.78 -34.91 26.84
N PRO A 8 4.10 -35.19 26.69
CA PRO A 8 5.05 -34.24 26.12
C PRO A 8 4.69 -33.77 24.72
N ALA A 9 4.01 -34.59 23.91
CA ALA A 9 3.60 -34.20 22.56
C ALA A 9 2.53 -33.09 22.52
N GLY A 10 1.77 -32.88 23.61
CA GLY A 10 0.80 -31.78 23.70
C GLY A 10 1.40 -30.49 24.23
N ASP A 11 2.54 -30.57 24.91
CA ASP A 11 3.21 -29.42 25.52
C ASP A 11 4.00 -28.61 24.48
N TYR A 12 4.31 -29.19 23.31
CA TYR A 12 5.10 -28.57 22.26
C TYR A 12 4.38 -28.56 20.92
N SER A 13 4.26 -27.37 20.34
CA SER A 13 3.76 -27.18 18.99
C SER A 13 4.89 -27.25 17.97
N LEU A 14 4.68 -27.97 16.86
CA LEU A 14 5.65 -28.11 15.77
C LEU A 14 5.71 -26.88 14.85
N ARG A 15 4.69 -26.01 14.89
CA ARG A 15 4.50 -24.93 13.90
C ARG A 15 4.44 -23.53 14.49
N GLY A 16 4.32 -23.41 15.80
CA GLY A 16 4.16 -22.10 16.42
C GLY A 16 4.43 -22.17 17.90
N ILE A 17 5.40 -21.39 18.35
CA ILE A 17 5.70 -21.19 19.77
C ILE A 17 4.69 -20.21 20.39
N ASP A 18 4.04 -19.39 19.55
CA ASP A 18 3.06 -18.41 20.01
C ASP A 18 1.78 -19.09 20.53
N PRO A 19 1.42 -18.90 21.81
CA PRO A 19 0.17 -19.42 22.37
C PRO A 19 -1.07 -18.69 21.83
N ASN A 20 -0.90 -17.51 21.22
CA ASN A 20 -1.98 -16.67 20.74
C ASN A 20 -2.30 -16.96 19.28
N ARG A 21 -3.48 -17.54 19.05
CA ARG A 21 -4.01 -17.83 17.72
C ARG A 21 -5.18 -16.90 17.41
N TYR A 22 -5.15 -16.30 16.23
CA TYR A 22 -6.19 -15.41 15.74
C TYR A 22 -6.96 -16.07 14.60
N LYS A 23 -8.28 -15.93 14.63
CA LYS A 23 -9.18 -16.50 13.63
C LYS A 23 -9.76 -15.41 12.74
N LEU A 24 -9.78 -15.64 11.44
CA LEU A 24 -10.49 -14.79 10.48
C LEU A 24 -11.83 -15.43 10.12
N LEU A 25 -12.93 -14.75 10.46
CA LEU A 25 -14.29 -15.22 10.20
C LEU A 25 -15.00 -14.37 9.16
N LEU A 26 -15.84 -15.00 8.34
CA LEU A 26 -16.77 -14.29 7.47
C LEU A 26 -17.88 -13.66 8.31
N LYS A 27 -18.07 -12.34 8.18
CA LYS A 27 -19.00 -11.56 9.04
C LYS A 27 -20.44 -12.09 9.00
N ASP A 28 -20.92 -12.53 7.85
CA ASP A 28 -22.34 -12.88 7.65
C ASP A 28 -22.69 -14.30 8.12
N SER A 29 -21.76 -15.26 7.95
CA SER A 29 -22.01 -16.67 8.28
C SER A 29 -21.28 -17.16 9.52
N GLY A 30 -20.27 -16.43 10.00
CA GLY A 30 -19.36 -16.89 11.05
C GLY A 30 -18.41 -18.00 10.58
N LYS A 31 -18.40 -18.36 9.28
CA LYS A 31 -17.50 -19.38 8.74
C LYS A 31 -16.04 -18.96 8.92
N GLU A 32 -15.23 -19.87 9.44
CA GLU A 32 -13.78 -19.69 9.54
C GLU A 32 -13.14 -19.73 8.14
N ILE A 33 -12.36 -18.69 7.83
CA ILE A 33 -11.58 -18.56 6.61
C ILE A 33 -10.18 -19.13 6.84
N THR A 34 -9.53 -18.70 7.92
CA THR A 34 -8.17 -19.11 8.28
C THR A 34 -7.88 -18.86 9.76
N GLU A 35 -6.76 -19.40 10.24
CA GLU A 35 -6.19 -19.15 11.55
C GLU A 35 -4.67 -18.92 11.44
N MET A 36 -4.16 -17.94 12.18
CA MET A 36 -2.75 -17.52 12.16
C MET A 36 -2.24 -17.11 13.54
N ASP A 37 -0.93 -16.89 13.68
CA ASP A 37 -0.33 -16.33 14.90
C ASP A 37 -0.60 -14.82 15.06
N GLU A 38 -0.27 -14.29 16.23
CA GLU A 38 -0.50 -12.89 16.59
C GLU A 38 0.23 -11.88 15.70
N MET A 39 1.51 -12.11 15.40
CA MET A 39 2.28 -11.20 14.54
C MET A 39 1.74 -11.18 13.12
N GLN A 40 1.45 -12.35 12.57
CA GLN A 40 0.83 -12.48 11.27
C GLN A 40 -0.54 -11.80 11.28
N ALA A 41 -1.31 -11.95 12.36
CA ALA A 41 -2.62 -11.32 12.49
C ALA A 41 -2.55 -9.80 12.40
N PHE A 42 -1.61 -9.18 13.12
CA PHE A 42 -1.44 -7.73 13.11
C PHE A 42 -0.96 -7.19 11.76
N ARG A 43 -0.26 -8.02 10.97
CA ARG A 43 0.22 -7.67 9.63
C ARG A 43 -0.83 -7.86 8.53
N GLU A 44 -1.61 -8.93 8.59
CA GLU A 44 -2.43 -9.38 7.46
C GLU A 44 -3.94 -9.24 7.69
N ILE A 45 -4.40 -9.25 8.95
CA ILE A 45 -5.83 -9.16 9.31
C ILE A 45 -6.13 -8.04 10.31
N HIS A 46 -5.38 -6.95 10.23
CA HIS A 46 -5.73 -5.70 10.93
C HIS A 46 -6.98 -5.06 10.30
N PRO A 47 -7.70 -4.17 11.03
CA PRO A 47 -8.83 -3.43 10.46
C PRO A 47 -8.42 -2.67 9.19
N GLY A 48 -9.20 -2.83 8.11
CA GLY A 48 -8.92 -2.24 6.79
C GLY A 48 -8.02 -3.07 5.88
N ALA A 49 -7.40 -4.15 6.37
CA ALA A 49 -6.59 -5.04 5.54
C ALA A 49 -7.42 -5.77 4.48
N VAL A 50 -6.82 -6.02 3.31
CA VAL A 50 -7.36 -6.90 2.28
C VAL A 50 -6.60 -8.21 2.33
N TYR A 51 -7.26 -9.23 2.89
CA TYR A 51 -6.74 -10.58 3.01
C TYR A 51 -7.12 -11.42 1.78
N LEU A 52 -6.16 -12.15 1.21
CA LEU A 52 -6.38 -13.00 0.04
C LEU A 52 -6.31 -14.48 0.45
N HIS A 53 -7.39 -15.23 0.27
CA HIS A 53 -7.46 -16.65 0.58
C HIS A 53 -8.01 -17.45 -0.60
N GLY A 54 -7.18 -18.33 -1.18
CA GLY A 54 -7.58 -19.17 -2.32
C GLY A 54 -8.02 -18.37 -3.56
N GLY A 55 -7.46 -17.16 -3.76
CA GLY A 55 -7.85 -16.25 -4.85
C GLY A 55 -9.07 -15.38 -4.57
N VAL A 56 -9.76 -15.58 -3.45
CA VAL A 56 -10.88 -14.73 -3.01
C VAL A 56 -10.34 -13.66 -2.06
N GLN A 57 -10.78 -12.42 -2.25
CA GLN A 57 -10.36 -11.28 -1.43
C GLN A 57 -11.41 -11.01 -0.34
N TYR A 58 -10.92 -10.66 0.85
CA TYR A 58 -11.71 -10.33 2.01
C TYR A 58 -11.19 -9.05 2.65
N GLN A 59 -12.06 -8.06 2.83
CA GLN A 59 -11.71 -6.85 3.57
C GLN A 59 -12.03 -7.05 5.04
N VAL A 60 -11.03 -6.92 5.90
CA VAL A 60 -11.18 -7.01 7.34
C VAL A 60 -11.84 -5.75 7.87
N VAL A 61 -12.94 -5.94 8.60
CA VAL A 61 -13.75 -4.85 9.17
C VAL A 61 -13.38 -4.59 10.62
N THR A 62 -13.19 -5.65 11.40
CA THR A 62 -12.87 -5.56 12.83
C THR A 62 -11.87 -6.63 13.22
N LEU A 63 -11.01 -6.31 14.16
CA LEU A 63 -10.12 -7.24 14.86
C LEU A 63 -10.34 -7.05 16.36
N ASP A 64 -10.81 -8.10 17.03
CA ASP A 64 -10.98 -8.13 18.48
C ASP A 64 -9.80 -8.87 19.09
N LEU A 65 -9.02 -8.15 19.91
CA LEU A 65 -7.81 -8.66 20.55
C LEU A 65 -8.11 -9.54 21.78
N GLU A 66 -9.25 -9.34 22.44
CA GLU A 66 -9.65 -10.13 23.60
C GLU A 66 -10.17 -11.50 23.15
N THR A 67 -11.05 -11.51 22.15
CA THR A 67 -11.60 -12.76 21.60
C THR A 67 -10.73 -13.36 20.50
N ARG A 68 -9.64 -12.68 20.10
CA ARG A 68 -8.68 -13.07 19.06
C ARG A 68 -9.36 -13.41 17.74
N THR A 69 -10.37 -12.63 17.40
CA THR A 69 -11.24 -12.89 16.25
C THR A 69 -11.33 -11.67 15.36
N ALA A 70 -10.94 -11.84 14.09
CA ALA A 70 -11.17 -10.88 13.03
C ALA A 70 -12.43 -11.22 12.25
N ARG A 71 -13.15 -10.19 11.80
CA ARG A 71 -14.32 -10.35 10.92
C ARG A 71 -14.08 -9.63 9.61
N ALA A 72 -14.32 -10.34 8.52
CA ALA A 72 -14.16 -9.81 7.18
C ALA A 72 -15.40 -9.99 6.31
N VAL A 73 -15.49 -9.14 5.28
CA VAL A 73 -16.52 -9.20 4.24
C VAL A 73 -15.86 -9.48 2.89
N PRO A 74 -16.55 -10.13 1.94
CA PRO A 74 -16.03 -10.30 0.59
C PRO A 74 -15.67 -8.95 -0.03
N PHE A 75 -14.53 -8.90 -0.70
CA PHE A 75 -13.99 -7.68 -1.29
C PHE A 75 -13.74 -7.88 -2.78
N ASN A 76 -14.19 -6.94 -3.62
CA ASN A 76 -14.04 -7.00 -5.07
C ASN A 76 -13.33 -5.74 -5.60
N GLY A 77 -12.23 -5.35 -4.96
CA GLY A 77 -11.42 -4.21 -5.39
C GLY A 77 -10.17 -4.61 -6.17
N ASN A 78 -9.51 -3.60 -6.73
CA ASN A 78 -8.27 -3.77 -7.51
C ASN A 78 -7.03 -3.35 -6.72
N TYR A 79 -6.99 -3.60 -5.41
CA TYR A 79 -5.81 -3.32 -4.59
C TYR A 79 -5.62 -4.36 -3.50
N TYR A 80 -4.38 -4.47 -3.03
CA TYR A 80 -4.01 -5.21 -1.83
C TYR A 80 -3.35 -4.26 -0.81
N THR A 81 -3.25 -4.72 0.43
CA THR A 81 -2.69 -3.93 1.52
C THR A 81 -1.30 -4.44 1.90
N THR A 82 -0.43 -3.53 2.32
CA THR A 82 0.86 -3.88 2.93
C THR A 82 1.00 -3.15 4.26
N PRO A 83 1.24 -3.86 5.37
CA PRO A 83 1.41 -3.24 6.67
C PRO A 83 2.73 -2.48 6.73
N MET A 84 2.78 -1.48 7.60
CA MET A 84 3.94 -0.67 7.89
C MET A 84 4.01 -0.43 9.39
N GLY A 85 5.22 -0.49 9.91
CA GLY A 85 5.45 -0.54 11.33
C GLY A 85 6.91 -0.33 11.67
N ASN A 86 7.18 -0.18 12.96
CA ASN A 86 8.51 -0.03 13.51
C ASN A 86 8.76 -1.16 14.50
N THR A 87 10.03 -1.47 14.74
CA THR A 87 10.44 -2.41 15.78
C THR A 87 11.45 -1.74 16.66
N ASP A 88 11.07 -1.55 17.93
CA ASP A 88 11.93 -1.02 18.97
C ASP A 88 12.46 -2.18 19.82
N ILE A 89 13.74 -2.10 20.20
CA ILE A 89 14.39 -3.12 21.01
C ILE A 89 14.99 -2.47 22.25
N THR A 90 14.69 -3.07 23.40
CA THR A 90 15.28 -2.69 24.69
C THR A 90 16.20 -3.80 25.17
N ILE A 91 17.45 -3.47 25.49
CA ILE A 91 18.41 -4.44 26.04
C ILE A 91 18.02 -4.73 27.49
N ILE A 92 17.83 -6.01 27.83
CA ILE A 92 17.57 -6.46 29.20
C ILE A 92 18.90 -6.79 29.87
N HIS A 93 19.70 -7.68 29.26
CA HIS A 93 20.94 -8.16 29.85
C HIS A 93 21.92 -8.70 28.80
N GLY A 94 23.17 -8.25 28.84
CA GLY A 94 24.26 -8.83 28.03
C GLY A 94 24.92 -10.01 28.73
N ARG A 95 25.04 -11.16 28.05
CA ARG A 95 25.60 -12.41 28.58
C ARG A 95 27.04 -12.67 28.12
N LYS A 96 27.30 -12.52 26.82
CA LYS A 96 28.63 -12.74 26.20
C LYS A 96 29.03 -11.51 25.40
N GLU A 97 30.28 -11.12 25.49
CA GLU A 97 30.85 -9.97 24.79
C GLU A 97 32.14 -10.40 24.09
N LYS A 98 32.35 -9.91 22.86
CA LYS A 98 33.64 -9.98 22.21
C LYS A 98 33.88 -8.74 21.35
N SER A 99 35.11 -8.25 21.36
CA SER A 99 35.58 -7.31 20.34
C SER A 99 35.96 -8.08 19.09
N TRP A 100 35.45 -7.65 17.94
CA TRP A 100 35.83 -8.21 16.66
C TRP A 100 36.09 -7.10 15.65
N LYS A 101 37.34 -7.00 15.20
CA LYS A 101 37.79 -5.94 14.28
C LYS A 101 37.41 -4.55 14.81
N ARG A 102 36.52 -3.81 14.13
CA ARG A 102 36.09 -2.45 14.50
C ARG A 102 34.75 -2.41 15.22
N THR A 103 34.19 -3.55 15.62
CA THR A 103 32.88 -3.63 16.27
C THR A 103 32.96 -4.42 17.59
N GLU A 104 32.12 -4.02 18.53
CA GLU A 104 31.84 -4.75 19.75
C GLU A 104 30.57 -5.55 19.51
N VAL A 105 30.64 -6.86 19.71
CA VAL A 105 29.51 -7.78 19.51
C VAL A 105 29.13 -8.34 20.87
N VAL A 106 27.87 -8.15 21.24
CA VAL A 106 27.33 -8.66 22.49
C VAL A 106 26.14 -9.56 22.18
N PHE A 107 26.04 -10.68 22.89
CA PHE A 107 24.90 -11.58 22.89
C PHE A 107 24.20 -11.53 24.23
N GLY A 108 22.87 -11.49 24.23
CA GLY A 108 22.08 -11.53 25.45
C GLY A 108 20.59 -11.38 25.21
N ASP A 109 19.90 -11.00 26.28
CA ASP A 109 18.45 -10.93 26.36
C ASP A 109 17.95 -9.52 26.00
N VAL A 110 16.92 -9.47 25.18
CA VAL A 110 16.27 -8.23 24.74
C VAL A 110 14.75 -8.36 24.80
N ASN A 111 14.08 -7.22 24.98
CA ASN A 111 12.65 -7.09 24.76
C ASN A 111 12.42 -6.45 23.40
N VAL A 112 11.63 -7.10 22.55
CA VAL A 112 11.28 -6.63 21.21
C VAL A 112 9.84 -6.14 21.22
N ASN A 113 9.62 -4.88 20.83
CA ASN A 113 8.31 -4.30 20.60
C ASN A 113 8.10 -4.08 19.10
N ALA A 114 7.34 -4.96 18.47
CA ALA A 114 7.01 -4.86 17.06
C ALA A 114 5.61 -4.21 16.90
N GLN A 115 5.58 -3.00 16.35
CA GLN A 115 4.36 -2.20 16.21
C GLN A 115 3.97 -2.04 14.74
N VAL A 116 2.73 -2.38 14.40
CA VAL A 116 2.08 -2.09 13.11
C VAL A 116 1.13 -0.90 13.30
N SER A 117 1.46 0.22 12.68
CA SER A 117 0.79 1.51 12.91
C SER A 117 0.18 2.13 11.64
N LEU A 118 0.67 1.74 10.47
CA LEU A 118 0.15 2.19 9.18
C LEU A 118 0.00 1.01 8.22
N TYR A 119 -0.75 1.21 7.16
CA TYR A 119 -0.70 0.34 6.00
C TYR A 119 -0.88 1.17 4.73
N ARG A 120 -0.37 0.66 3.61
CA ARG A 120 -0.54 1.27 2.29
C ARG A 120 -1.40 0.38 1.40
N LYS A 121 -2.15 1.01 0.50
CA LYS A 121 -2.95 0.34 -0.54
C LYS A 121 -2.19 0.35 -1.85
N LEU A 122 -1.95 -0.82 -2.43
CA LEU A 122 -1.20 -1.00 -3.68
C LEU A 122 -2.12 -1.61 -4.73
N GLN A 123 -2.20 -0.97 -5.90
CA GLN A 123 -2.99 -1.50 -7.02
C GLN A 123 -2.32 -2.77 -7.60
N PHE A 124 -3.10 -3.79 -7.99
CA PHE A 124 -2.53 -5.08 -8.42
C PHE A 124 -1.68 -5.02 -9.70
N HIS A 125 -2.05 -4.19 -10.68
CA HIS A 125 -1.41 -4.24 -12.01
C HIS A 125 -0.09 -3.48 -12.09
N ASN A 126 -0.03 -2.30 -11.47
CA ASN A 126 1.11 -1.38 -11.57
C ASN A 126 1.80 -1.14 -10.23
N HIS A 127 1.35 -1.78 -9.14
CA HIS A 127 1.83 -1.55 -7.78
C HIS A 127 1.82 -0.07 -7.36
N GLN A 128 0.95 0.73 -7.98
CA GLN A 128 0.82 2.14 -7.65
C GLN A 128 0.27 2.29 -6.24
N ASN A 129 0.91 3.17 -5.46
CA ASN A 129 0.45 3.51 -4.13
C ASN A 129 -0.80 4.40 -4.22
N LEU A 130 -1.93 3.88 -3.75
CA LEU A 130 -3.22 4.55 -3.72
C LEU A 130 -3.41 5.41 -2.46
N GLY A 131 -2.56 5.24 -1.46
CA GLY A 131 -2.63 6.00 -0.22
C GLY A 131 -2.18 5.20 0.99
N TYR A 132 -2.06 5.92 2.10
CA TYR A 132 -1.71 5.38 3.41
C TYR A 132 -2.88 5.59 4.36
N GLU A 133 -3.17 4.57 5.15
CA GLU A 133 -4.13 4.64 6.24
C GLU A 133 -3.46 4.26 7.55
N GLN A 134 -3.89 4.91 8.63
CA GLN A 134 -3.37 4.65 9.97
C GLN A 134 -4.26 3.62 10.66
N ILE A 135 -3.64 2.70 11.40
CA ILE A 135 -4.33 1.73 12.23
C ILE A 135 -4.47 2.34 13.62
N GLN A 136 -5.71 2.52 14.08
CA GLN A 136 -6.02 3.10 15.38
C GLN A 136 -6.93 2.17 16.20
N PRO A 137 -6.50 1.70 17.38
CA PRO A 137 -5.15 1.86 17.96
C PRO A 137 -4.09 1.09 17.14
N SER A 138 -2.82 1.47 17.23
CA SER A 138 -1.74 0.69 16.65
C SER A 138 -1.69 -0.70 17.29
N LEU A 139 -1.36 -1.71 16.49
CA LEU A 139 -1.22 -3.08 16.97
C LEU A 139 0.24 -3.32 17.33
N SER A 140 0.53 -3.79 18.53
CA SER A 140 1.89 -4.05 18.98
C SER A 140 2.00 -5.40 19.64
N ARG A 141 3.10 -6.10 19.41
CA ARG A 141 3.47 -7.31 20.14
C ARG A 141 4.81 -7.09 20.82
N GLU A 142 4.80 -7.30 22.13
CA GLU A 142 5.99 -7.27 22.98
C GLU A 142 6.36 -8.68 23.38
N PHE A 143 7.63 -9.04 23.23
CA PHE A 143 8.13 -10.36 23.65
C PHE A 143 9.61 -10.29 24.01
N ASP A 144 9.99 -11.08 25.01
CA ASP A 144 11.38 -11.27 25.40
C ASP A 144 12.01 -12.36 24.54
N THR A 145 13.22 -12.12 24.07
CA THR A 145 13.96 -13.04 23.20
C THR A 145 15.46 -12.83 23.34
N GLU A 146 16.24 -13.67 22.66
CA GLU A 146 17.68 -13.55 22.57
C GLU A 146 18.09 -12.77 21.32
N SER A 147 19.16 -11.98 21.44
CA SER A 147 19.70 -11.17 20.35
C SER A 147 21.21 -11.03 20.44
N ILE A 148 21.81 -10.81 19.27
CA ILE A 148 23.12 -10.16 19.18
C ILE A 148 22.95 -8.72 18.77
N TRP A 149 23.77 -7.85 19.34
CA TRP A 149 23.89 -6.48 18.89
C TRP A 149 25.34 -6.11 18.59
N LEU A 150 25.51 -5.44 17.45
CA LEU A 150 26.78 -4.96 16.94
C LEU A 150 26.83 -3.44 17.05
N LYS A 151 27.85 -2.93 17.73
CA LYS A 151 28.12 -1.49 17.73
C LYS A 151 28.66 -1.07 16.37
N LEU A 152 27.96 -0.16 15.70
CA LEU A 152 28.38 0.34 14.40
C LEU A 152 29.53 1.35 14.55
N PRO A 153 30.58 1.29 13.68
CA PRO A 153 31.64 2.28 13.67
C PRO A 153 31.11 3.70 13.44
N GLY A 154 31.63 4.67 14.18
CA GLY A 154 31.12 6.05 14.18
C GLY A 154 31.18 6.75 12.80
N ASN A 155 32.17 6.40 11.96
CA ASN A 155 32.26 6.93 10.61
C ASN A 155 31.11 6.41 9.71
N VAL A 156 30.72 5.15 9.86
CA VAL A 156 29.56 4.56 9.15
C VAL A 156 28.27 5.25 9.56
N VAL A 157 28.05 5.38 10.87
CA VAL A 157 26.87 6.06 11.43
C VAL A 157 26.77 7.49 10.92
N THR A 158 27.88 8.24 10.97
CA THR A 158 27.92 9.63 10.51
C THR A 158 27.60 9.73 9.02
N ALA A 159 28.16 8.85 8.19
CA ALA A 159 27.94 8.88 6.76
C ALA A 159 26.49 8.50 6.40
N TYR A 160 25.92 7.47 7.03
CA TYR A 160 24.53 7.07 6.80
C TYR A 160 23.54 8.14 7.25
N ARG A 161 23.74 8.77 8.42
CA ARG A 161 22.90 9.86 8.92
C ARG A 161 22.86 11.08 7.97
N ARG A 162 23.96 11.36 7.26
CA ARG A 162 24.01 12.44 6.25
C ARG A 162 23.16 12.14 5.02
N LEU A 163 22.90 10.86 4.75
CA LEU A 163 22.17 10.39 3.58
C LEU A 163 20.67 10.24 3.85
N LEU A 164 20.25 10.19 5.11
CA LEU A 164 18.83 10.10 5.48
C LEU A 164 18.04 11.29 4.90
N GLN A 165 16.93 10.96 4.24
CA GLN A 165 16.01 11.94 3.68
C GLN A 165 14.61 11.68 4.23
N GLU A 166 13.92 12.73 4.67
CA GLU A 166 12.51 12.62 4.99
C GLU A 166 11.68 12.68 3.71
N SER A 167 10.66 11.84 3.63
CA SER A 167 9.65 11.90 2.57
C SER A 167 8.92 13.25 2.62
N PRO A 168 8.47 13.83 1.49
CA PRO A 168 7.76 15.13 1.47
C PRO A 168 6.52 15.21 2.37
N ASN A 169 5.92 14.06 2.71
CA ASN A 169 4.77 13.97 3.60
C ASN A 169 5.15 13.75 5.08
N GLY A 170 6.44 13.70 5.43
CA GLY A 170 6.95 13.47 6.78
C GLY A 170 6.71 12.06 7.33
N LYS A 171 6.16 11.14 6.52
CA LYS A 171 5.71 9.81 7.01
C LYS A 171 6.73 8.69 6.85
N MET A 172 7.81 8.91 6.10
CA MET A 172 8.80 7.87 5.81
C MET A 172 10.20 8.46 5.75
N ILE A 173 11.17 7.71 6.26
CA ILE A 173 12.58 7.95 5.95
C ILE A 173 12.90 7.23 4.63
N ARG A 174 13.56 7.94 3.73
CA ARG A 174 14.08 7.46 2.46
C ARG A 174 15.61 7.44 2.53
N ASN A 175 16.20 6.69 1.61
CA ASN A 175 17.65 6.58 1.48
C ASN A 175 18.33 6.04 2.76
N ASN A 176 17.61 5.15 3.48
CA ASN A 176 18.05 4.58 4.74
C ASN A 176 19.04 3.44 4.52
N HIS A 177 20.33 3.77 4.47
CA HIS A 177 21.39 2.78 4.28
C HIS A 177 21.58 1.84 5.49
N PHE A 178 21.03 2.19 6.66
CA PHE A 178 20.99 1.27 7.80
C PHE A 178 20.13 0.04 7.51
N GLU A 179 18.97 0.23 6.85
CA GLU A 179 18.11 -0.89 6.43
C GLU A 179 18.82 -1.78 5.41
N GLY A 180 19.54 -1.19 4.45
CA GLY A 180 20.33 -1.96 3.50
C GLY A 180 21.43 -2.79 4.15
N LEU A 181 22.07 -2.26 5.20
CA LEU A 181 23.04 -2.99 6.02
C LEU A 181 22.38 -4.13 6.80
N CYS A 182 21.25 -3.87 7.45
CA CYS A 182 20.45 -4.88 8.16
C CYS A 182 20.03 -6.00 7.21
N TYR A 183 19.47 -5.66 6.05
CA TYR A 183 19.02 -6.62 5.06
C TYR A 183 20.14 -7.54 4.59
N ALA A 184 21.31 -6.97 4.29
CA ALA A 184 22.47 -7.75 3.85
C ALA A 184 22.95 -8.73 4.95
N LEU A 185 23.04 -8.26 6.20
CA LEU A 185 23.45 -9.09 7.33
C LEU A 185 22.38 -10.12 7.73
N GLN A 186 21.10 -9.79 7.62
CA GLN A 186 20.00 -10.71 7.86
C GLN A 186 20.05 -11.87 6.88
N ASN A 187 20.22 -11.60 5.59
CA ASN A 187 20.33 -12.64 4.56
C ASN A 187 21.54 -13.53 4.77
N ALA A 188 22.70 -12.93 5.08
CA ALA A 188 23.91 -13.68 5.38
C ALA A 188 23.74 -14.52 6.66
N ALA A 189 23.13 -13.98 7.70
CA ALA A 189 22.82 -14.70 8.93
C ALA A 189 21.90 -15.88 8.67
N ARG A 190 20.87 -15.72 7.84
CA ARG A 190 19.94 -16.80 7.46
C ARG A 190 20.65 -17.95 6.76
N LEU A 191 21.55 -17.64 5.83
CA LEU A 191 22.35 -18.66 5.15
C LEU A 191 23.28 -19.42 6.12
N VAL A 192 23.97 -18.69 7.00
CA VAL A 192 24.96 -19.26 7.93
C VAL A 192 24.30 -20.06 9.05
N THR A 193 23.13 -19.64 9.51
CA THR A 193 22.36 -20.31 10.57
C THR A 193 21.35 -21.32 10.05
N MET A 194 21.20 -21.44 8.72
CA MET A 194 20.22 -22.31 8.06
C MET A 194 18.77 -22.02 8.48
N THR A 195 18.41 -20.75 8.59
CA THR A 195 17.10 -20.27 9.07
C THR A 195 16.25 -19.63 7.97
N GLU A 196 14.94 -19.56 8.21
CA GLU A 196 13.96 -18.96 7.30
C GLU A 196 13.72 -17.47 7.60
N GLN A 197 12.99 -16.75 6.73
CA GLN A 197 12.66 -15.34 6.91
C GLN A 197 11.96 -15.02 8.24
N GLU A 198 11.14 -15.94 8.74
CA GLU A 198 10.34 -15.75 9.95
C GLU A 198 11.13 -16.06 11.22
N ASP A 199 12.31 -16.65 11.13
CA ASP A 199 13.08 -17.10 12.30
C ASP A 199 13.95 -15.98 12.90
N ILE A 200 14.59 -15.16 12.04
CA ILE A 200 15.53 -14.12 12.45
C ILE A 200 15.03 -12.75 12.01
N GLY A 201 14.92 -11.82 12.96
CA GLY A 201 14.66 -10.41 12.72
C GLY A 201 15.92 -9.56 12.76
N THR A 202 15.88 -8.40 12.11
CA THR A 202 16.92 -7.37 12.23
C THR A 202 16.32 -6.00 12.39
N THR A 203 16.98 -5.15 13.17
CA THR A 203 16.68 -3.72 13.24
C THR A 203 17.91 -2.94 13.66
N VAL A 204 17.86 -1.61 13.55
CA VAL A 204 18.83 -0.71 14.16
C VAL A 204 18.22 -0.01 15.36
N SER A 205 19.05 0.40 16.31
CA SER A 205 18.60 1.21 17.45
C SER A 205 17.86 2.46 16.97
N THR A 206 16.80 2.86 17.67
CA THR A 206 15.92 3.99 17.33
C THR A 206 16.70 5.30 17.13
N ASN A 207 17.78 5.49 17.89
CA ASN A 207 18.67 6.64 17.77
C ASN A 207 19.52 6.66 16.47
N ALA A 208 19.54 5.58 15.67
CA ALA A 208 20.18 5.59 14.36
C ALA A 208 19.52 6.60 13.42
N VAL A 209 18.18 6.65 13.47
CA VAL A 209 17.32 7.39 12.54
C VAL A 209 16.77 8.67 13.18
N TYR A 210 16.37 8.61 14.45
CA TYR A 210 15.61 9.68 15.11
C TYR A 210 16.43 10.57 16.06
N ALA A 211 17.71 10.27 16.27
CA ALA A 211 18.57 11.15 17.06
C ALA A 211 18.91 12.43 16.30
N GLU A 212 19.08 13.53 17.04
CA GLU A 212 19.64 14.74 16.46
C GLU A 212 20.99 14.43 15.80
N LYS A 213 21.22 14.99 14.60
CA LYS A 213 22.40 14.67 13.77
C LYS A 213 23.75 14.93 14.47
N SER A 214 23.75 15.59 15.63
CA SER A 214 24.92 15.96 16.44
C SER A 214 25.18 15.10 17.68
N THR A 215 24.32 14.17 18.09
CA THR A 215 24.61 13.33 19.27
C THR A 215 25.55 12.18 18.93
N GLN A 216 26.72 12.17 19.59
CA GLN A 216 27.67 11.04 19.62
C GLN A 216 27.12 9.90 20.48
N GLU A 217 25.97 9.37 20.10
CA GLU A 217 25.44 8.16 20.71
C GLU A 217 25.90 6.93 19.93
N SER A 218 26.17 5.86 20.67
CA SER A 218 26.44 4.55 20.06
C SER A 218 25.18 4.05 19.37
N VAL A 219 25.33 3.63 18.11
CA VAL A 219 24.27 3.02 17.31
C VAL A 219 24.54 1.53 17.23
N PHE A 220 23.50 0.74 17.45
CA PHE A 220 23.57 -0.71 17.45
C PHE A 220 22.71 -1.30 16.34
N LEU A 221 23.21 -2.35 15.70
CA LEU A 221 22.44 -3.22 14.82
C LEU A 221 22.11 -4.49 15.57
N PHE A 222 20.85 -4.87 15.60
CA PHE A 222 20.34 -6.06 16.27
C PHE A 222 20.00 -7.15 15.26
N LEU A 223 20.36 -8.38 15.62
CA LEU A 223 19.91 -9.63 15.01
C LEU A 223 19.29 -10.45 16.13
N TYR A 224 18.02 -10.81 16.04
CA TYR A 224 17.26 -11.41 17.15
C TYR A 224 16.36 -12.54 16.66
N ASP A 225 16.02 -13.46 17.56
CA ASP A 225 15.10 -14.54 17.27
C ASP A 225 13.66 -14.01 17.34
N GLN A 226 12.82 -14.28 16.33
CA GLN A 226 11.42 -13.80 16.32
C GLN A 226 10.47 -14.58 17.26
N TYR A 227 11.02 -15.54 18.02
CA TYR A 227 10.27 -16.38 18.94
C TYR A 227 10.50 -15.96 20.39
N THR A 228 9.43 -16.00 21.19
CA THR A 228 9.50 -15.73 22.63
C THR A 228 10.45 -16.72 23.31
N GLY A 229 11.36 -16.19 24.11
CA GLY A 229 12.39 -16.95 24.84
C GLY A 229 13.64 -17.28 24.01
N GLY A 230 13.63 -17.04 22.70
CA GLY A 230 14.73 -17.41 21.80
C GLY A 230 14.78 -18.91 21.47
N LEU A 231 15.34 -19.23 20.30
CA LEU A 231 15.61 -20.59 19.82
C LEU A 231 17.10 -20.88 19.64
N GLY A 232 17.96 -19.89 19.96
CA GLY A 232 19.41 -20.00 19.87
C GLY A 232 19.98 -19.61 18.50
N TYR A 233 19.18 -19.01 17.61
CA TYR A 233 19.72 -18.53 16.32
C TYR A 233 20.63 -17.32 16.52
N ALA A 234 20.24 -16.40 17.39
CA ALA A 234 21.08 -15.29 17.84
C ALA A 234 22.37 -15.79 18.49
N GLU A 235 22.30 -16.81 19.35
CA GLU A 235 23.52 -17.40 19.94
C GLU A 235 24.41 -17.99 18.84
N LYS A 236 23.84 -18.68 17.86
CA LYS A 236 24.62 -19.24 16.76
C LYS A 236 25.23 -18.15 15.88
N ALA A 237 24.48 -17.09 15.61
CA ALA A 237 24.95 -15.92 14.87
C ALA A 237 26.09 -15.20 15.62
N TYR A 238 26.05 -15.17 16.96
CA TYR A 238 27.15 -14.66 17.76
C TYR A 238 28.44 -15.42 17.50
N GLU A 239 28.40 -16.76 17.50
CA GLU A 239 29.56 -17.61 17.23
C GLU A 239 30.14 -17.35 15.83
N LEU A 240 29.25 -17.26 14.83
CA LEU A 240 29.60 -17.18 13.41
C LEU A 240 29.59 -15.76 12.84
N ILE A 241 29.66 -14.73 13.68
CA ILE A 241 29.64 -13.34 13.24
C ILE A 241 30.68 -12.99 12.16
N PRO A 242 31.93 -13.54 12.18
CA PRO A 242 32.89 -13.24 11.13
C PRO A 242 32.40 -13.71 9.75
N GLU A 243 31.86 -14.93 9.70
CA GLU A 243 31.33 -15.54 8.48
C GLU A 243 30.09 -14.80 7.96
N ILE A 244 29.20 -14.37 8.85
CA ILE A 244 28.01 -13.57 8.48
C ILE A 244 28.42 -12.26 7.79
N ILE A 245 29.39 -11.54 8.34
CA ILE A 245 29.82 -10.26 7.78
C ILE A 245 30.58 -10.47 6.46
N GLU A 246 31.46 -11.47 6.38
CA GLU A 246 32.18 -11.82 5.15
C GLU A 246 31.21 -12.25 4.03
N ASN A 247 30.22 -13.08 4.35
CA ASN A 247 29.18 -13.48 3.41
C ASN A 247 28.30 -12.30 2.97
N GLY A 248 27.97 -11.38 3.88
CA GLY A 248 27.27 -10.13 3.54
C GLY A 248 28.07 -9.28 2.54
N ILE A 249 29.38 -9.14 2.76
CA ILE A 249 30.29 -8.44 1.83
C ILE A 249 30.34 -9.14 0.47
N ALA A 250 30.48 -10.48 0.46
CA ALA A 250 30.55 -11.26 -0.77
C ALA A 250 29.23 -11.18 -1.55
N MET A 251 28.08 -11.27 -0.88
CA MET A 251 26.75 -11.18 -1.48
C MET A 251 26.52 -9.80 -2.12
N VAL A 252 26.79 -8.71 -1.40
CA VAL A 252 26.58 -7.36 -1.92
C VAL A 252 27.62 -7.02 -3.00
N GLY A 253 28.88 -7.42 -2.81
CA GLY A 253 29.97 -7.18 -3.76
C GLY A 253 29.86 -8.00 -5.05
N GLY A 254 29.35 -9.23 -4.97
CA GLY A 254 29.17 -10.14 -6.11
C GLY A 254 27.87 -9.90 -6.89
N CYS A 255 26.94 -9.11 -6.36
CA CYS A 255 25.67 -8.84 -7.03
C CYS A 255 25.87 -7.93 -8.26
N PRO A 256 25.34 -8.28 -9.46
CA PRO A 256 25.58 -7.55 -10.70
C PRO A 256 24.78 -6.25 -10.84
N CYS A 257 23.91 -5.91 -9.88
CA CYS A 257 23.12 -4.67 -9.92
C CYS A 257 24.02 -3.43 -9.79
N GLU A 258 23.66 -2.33 -10.45
CA GLU A 258 24.39 -1.06 -10.38
C GLU A 258 24.17 -0.39 -9.01
N ASP A 259 22.89 -0.20 -8.66
CA ASP A 259 22.43 0.26 -7.35
C ASP A 259 22.12 -0.94 -6.45
N GLY A 260 21.21 -0.78 -5.49
CA GLY A 260 20.62 -1.88 -4.75
C GLY A 260 19.59 -2.69 -5.55
N CYS A 261 19.23 -3.86 -5.02
CA CYS A 261 18.10 -4.66 -5.48
C CYS A 261 17.58 -5.55 -4.34
N ALA A 262 16.44 -6.20 -4.57
CA ALA A 262 15.82 -7.11 -3.61
C ALA A 262 16.73 -8.29 -3.21
N ALA A 263 17.72 -8.68 -4.01
CA ALA A 263 18.59 -9.80 -3.68
C ALA A 263 19.80 -9.43 -2.80
N CYS A 264 20.27 -8.18 -2.84
CA CYS A 264 21.49 -7.76 -2.13
C CYS A 264 21.19 -6.89 -0.90
N VAL A 265 20.68 -5.67 -1.11
CA VAL A 265 20.46 -4.66 -0.06
C VAL A 265 18.97 -4.43 0.22
N GLY A 266 18.07 -5.10 -0.49
CA GLY A 266 16.63 -5.07 -0.24
C GLY A 266 15.89 -3.89 -0.87
N ASP A 267 16.58 -2.85 -1.32
CA ASP A 267 15.97 -1.65 -1.89
C ASP A 267 16.74 -1.15 -3.12
N TYR A 268 16.02 -0.92 -4.23
CA TYR A 268 16.57 -0.44 -5.50
C TYR A 268 16.91 1.06 -5.51
N HIS A 269 16.44 1.81 -4.51
CA HIS A 269 16.80 3.22 -4.37
C HIS A 269 18.12 3.45 -3.66
N LEU A 270 18.62 2.46 -2.92
CA LEU A 270 19.85 2.58 -2.14
C LEU A 270 21.09 2.41 -3.02
N ASP A 271 22.16 3.11 -2.63
CA ASP A 271 23.47 2.95 -3.25
C ASP A 271 24.17 1.70 -2.68
N LYS A 272 24.29 0.67 -3.51
CA LYS A 272 24.97 -0.58 -3.14
C LYS A 272 26.42 -0.36 -2.72
N SER A 273 27.12 0.59 -3.36
CA SER A 273 28.51 0.88 -3.02
C SER A 273 28.64 1.43 -1.60
N MET A 274 27.65 2.21 -1.15
CA MET A 274 27.59 2.77 0.19
C MET A 274 27.28 1.70 1.24
N VAL A 275 26.36 0.77 0.95
CA VAL A 275 26.08 -0.38 1.83
C VAL A 275 27.30 -1.31 1.92
N LEU A 276 27.95 -1.60 0.79
CA LEU A 276 29.16 -2.41 0.74
C LEU A 276 30.31 -1.77 1.51
N TRP A 277 30.46 -0.45 1.41
CA TRP A 277 31.43 0.31 2.20
C TRP A 277 31.15 0.19 3.70
N GLY A 278 29.89 0.31 4.13
CA GLY A 278 29.51 0.13 5.53
C GLY A 278 29.82 -1.27 6.06
N LEU A 279 29.51 -2.31 5.28
CA LEU A 279 29.85 -3.70 5.60
C LEU A 279 31.37 -3.89 5.76
N LYS A 280 32.16 -3.41 4.79
CA LYS A 280 33.63 -3.47 4.86
C LYS A 280 34.20 -2.68 6.04
N ASN A 281 33.55 -1.58 6.42
CA ASN A 281 33.96 -0.77 7.56
C ASN A 281 33.76 -1.43 8.92
N LEU A 282 32.98 -2.52 9.00
CA LEU A 282 32.94 -3.38 10.18
C LEU A 282 34.29 -4.13 10.38
N LEU A 283 35.02 -4.38 9.28
CA LEU A 283 36.32 -5.07 9.28
C LEU A 283 37.50 -4.11 9.42
N GLU A 284 37.55 -3.09 8.57
CA GLU A 284 38.71 -2.21 8.44
C GLU A 284 38.27 -0.79 8.08
N GLU A 285 38.96 0.21 8.61
CA GLU A 285 38.61 1.61 8.38
C GLU A 285 38.94 2.02 6.96
N SER A 286 37.99 2.67 6.28
CA SER A 286 38.23 3.24 4.95
C SER A 286 37.48 4.56 4.76
N GLU A 287 37.98 5.37 3.83
CA GLU A 287 37.32 6.63 3.46
C GLU A 287 35.94 6.38 2.83
N VAL A 288 35.03 7.33 3.07
CA VAL A 288 33.67 7.32 2.49
C VAL A 288 33.76 7.43 0.96
N PRO A 289 32.98 6.65 0.19
CA PRO A 289 32.95 6.75 -1.26
C PRO A 289 32.60 8.17 -1.72
N LYS A 290 33.34 8.70 -2.70
CA LYS A 290 33.20 10.10 -3.16
C LYS A 290 31.92 10.37 -3.97
N HIS A 291 31.34 9.34 -4.57
CA HIS A 291 30.13 9.43 -5.38
C HIS A 291 29.09 8.52 -4.72
N VAL A 292 28.18 9.13 -3.95
CA VAL A 292 27.06 8.40 -3.35
C VAL A 292 25.79 8.88 -4.04
N LYS A 293 25.05 7.93 -4.63
CA LYS A 293 23.73 8.22 -5.17
C LYS A 293 22.80 8.62 -4.03
N MET A 294 22.18 9.78 -4.18
CA MET A 294 21.03 10.13 -3.35
C MET A 294 19.79 9.66 -4.08
N ALA A 295 18.91 8.92 -3.39
CA ALA A 295 17.62 8.56 -3.93
C ALA A 295 16.92 9.85 -4.45
N PRO A 296 16.62 9.96 -5.75
CA PRO A 296 15.95 11.15 -6.26
C PRO A 296 14.57 11.24 -5.62
N TYR A 297 14.08 12.47 -5.39
CA TYR A 297 12.66 12.64 -5.17
C TYR A 297 11.94 12.11 -6.42
N GLY A 298 11.30 10.95 -6.30
CA GLY A 298 10.35 10.53 -7.33
C GLY A 298 9.37 11.68 -7.51
N PRO A 299 8.97 12.01 -8.75
CA PRO A 299 7.94 13.00 -8.95
C PRO A 299 6.78 12.60 -8.06
N SER A 300 6.38 13.48 -7.16
CA SER A 300 5.12 13.26 -6.47
C SER A 300 4.07 13.37 -7.55
N THR A 301 3.67 12.24 -8.12
CA THR A 301 2.36 12.12 -8.73
C THR A 301 1.36 12.15 -7.58
N PHE A 302 1.27 13.29 -6.89
CA PHE A 302 -0.03 13.76 -6.46
C PHE A 302 -0.84 13.69 -7.74
N ILE A 303 -1.85 12.81 -7.75
CA ILE A 303 -2.85 12.84 -8.80
C ILE A 303 -3.31 14.29 -8.82
N GLN A 304 -2.89 15.05 -9.83
CA GLN A 304 -3.52 16.31 -10.11
C GLN A 304 -4.94 15.91 -10.44
N LYS A 305 -5.83 16.14 -9.49
CA LYS A 305 -7.23 15.82 -9.63
C LYS A 305 -7.67 16.46 -10.94
N PRO A 306 -8.06 15.66 -11.94
CA PRO A 306 -8.20 16.16 -13.31
C PRO A 306 -9.27 17.23 -13.43
N PHE A 307 -10.18 17.31 -12.44
CA PHE A 307 -11.27 18.26 -12.41
C PHE A 307 -11.29 19.07 -11.11
N ARG A 308 -11.71 20.32 -11.21
CA ARG A 308 -12.03 21.17 -10.05
C ARG A 308 -13.49 20.95 -9.68
N PHE A 309 -13.80 20.83 -8.39
CA PHE A 309 -15.15 20.61 -7.88
C PHE A 309 -16.11 21.73 -8.31
N ASN A 310 -15.68 22.99 -8.18
CA ASN A 310 -16.49 24.14 -8.63
C ASN A 310 -16.58 24.30 -10.16
N GLY A 311 -15.78 23.55 -10.93
CA GLY A 311 -15.81 23.53 -12.40
C GLY A 311 -16.50 22.29 -12.96
N LEU A 312 -17.06 21.43 -12.10
CA LEU A 312 -17.61 20.14 -12.51
C LEU A 312 -18.91 20.30 -13.31
N GLU A 313 -19.65 21.40 -13.11
CA GLU A 313 -20.84 21.75 -13.88
C GLU A 313 -20.52 21.97 -15.38
N GLU A 314 -19.43 22.67 -15.69
CA GLU A 314 -18.99 22.93 -17.07
C GLU A 314 -18.26 21.73 -17.70
N GLN A 315 -17.66 20.87 -16.87
CA GLN A 315 -16.83 19.75 -17.31
C GLN A 315 -17.50 18.37 -17.13
N TRP A 316 -18.81 18.33 -16.87
CA TRP A 316 -19.53 17.10 -16.52
C TRP A 316 -19.45 16.01 -17.61
N GLU A 317 -19.58 16.38 -18.88
CA GLU A 317 -19.48 15.45 -20.00
C GLU A 317 -18.07 14.86 -20.13
N ALA A 318 -17.04 15.69 -19.94
CA ALA A 318 -15.64 15.23 -19.97
C ALA A 318 -15.32 14.33 -18.77
N PHE A 319 -15.86 14.66 -17.60
CA PHE A 319 -15.74 13.87 -16.38
C PHE A 319 -16.33 12.47 -16.55
N THR A 320 -17.59 12.39 -16.99
CA THR A 320 -18.31 11.11 -17.19
C THR A 320 -17.69 10.25 -18.30
N ALA A 321 -17.24 10.85 -19.40
CA ALA A 321 -16.51 10.15 -20.46
C ALA A 321 -15.19 9.55 -19.97
N MET A 322 -14.47 10.26 -19.10
CA MET A 322 -13.23 9.75 -18.49
C MET A 322 -13.52 8.57 -17.55
N LEU A 323 -14.56 8.66 -16.72
CA LEU A 323 -14.97 7.57 -15.83
C LEU A 323 -15.34 6.31 -16.62
N LEU A 324 -16.04 6.47 -17.75
CA LEU A 324 -16.38 5.36 -18.66
C LEU A 324 -15.13 4.72 -19.26
N LYS A 325 -14.17 5.53 -19.73
CA LYS A 325 -12.90 5.04 -20.29
C LYS A 325 -12.07 4.27 -19.24
N ASN A 326 -12.11 4.71 -17.99
CA ASN A 326 -11.38 4.08 -16.89
C ASN A 326 -12.11 2.85 -16.30
N GLY A 327 -13.34 2.56 -16.73
CA GLY A 327 -14.13 1.42 -16.26
C GLY A 327 -14.60 1.56 -14.81
N GLU A 328 -14.81 2.79 -14.34
CA GLU A 328 -15.18 3.05 -12.95
C GLU A 328 -16.60 2.57 -12.62
N PRO A 329 -16.84 2.08 -11.39
CA PRO A 329 -18.18 1.78 -10.93
C PRO A 329 -19.09 3.01 -11.04
N PHE A 330 -20.33 2.82 -11.47
CA PHE A 330 -21.34 3.89 -11.66
C PHE A 330 -21.06 4.90 -12.78
N ALA A 331 -19.99 4.74 -13.58
CA ALA A 331 -19.73 5.60 -14.73
C ALA A 331 -20.90 5.62 -15.74
N SER A 332 -21.49 4.45 -16.01
CA SER A 332 -22.68 4.35 -16.87
C SER A 332 -23.89 5.10 -16.31
N PHE A 333 -24.07 5.10 -14.99
CA PHE A 333 -25.13 5.87 -14.34
C PHE A 333 -24.85 7.37 -14.42
N LEU A 334 -23.64 7.82 -14.07
CA LEU A 334 -23.29 9.24 -14.12
C LEU A 334 -23.37 9.83 -15.53
N ASN A 335 -23.10 9.03 -16.55
CA ASN A 335 -23.31 9.42 -17.96
C ASN A 335 -24.79 9.60 -18.35
N THR A 336 -25.73 9.04 -17.58
CA THR A 336 -27.18 9.29 -17.78
C THR A 336 -27.68 10.54 -17.04
N VAL A 337 -26.88 11.11 -16.13
CA VAL A 337 -27.22 12.33 -15.40
C VAL A 337 -27.07 13.52 -16.35
N ALA A 338 -28.14 14.30 -16.51
CA ALA A 338 -28.23 15.37 -17.51
C ALA A 338 -27.27 16.54 -17.23
N GLY A 339 -26.81 16.69 -16.00
CA GLY A 339 -25.88 17.72 -15.57
C GLY A 339 -25.79 17.79 -14.05
N VAL A 340 -24.90 18.62 -13.54
CA VAL A 340 -24.72 18.85 -12.10
C VAL A 340 -24.66 20.32 -11.78
N ARG A 341 -25.07 20.70 -10.57
CA ARG A 341 -24.78 22.03 -10.01
C ARG A 341 -23.84 21.91 -8.83
N THR A 342 -22.89 22.81 -8.75
CA THR A 342 -21.88 22.84 -7.68
C THR A 342 -21.97 24.15 -6.91
N GLU A 343 -22.20 24.08 -5.60
CA GLU A 343 -22.22 25.25 -4.71
C GLU A 343 -21.36 24.98 -3.47
N GLU A 344 -20.14 25.53 -3.41
CA GLU A 344 -19.17 25.42 -2.31
C GLU A 344 -18.91 23.99 -1.80
N ARG A 345 -19.84 23.43 -1.03
CA ARG A 345 -19.82 22.08 -0.44
C ARG A 345 -20.98 21.19 -0.92
N ARG A 346 -21.77 21.61 -1.89
CA ARG A 346 -22.94 20.88 -2.39
C ARG A 346 -22.76 20.51 -3.85
N LEU A 347 -23.07 19.25 -4.17
CA LEU A 347 -23.16 18.75 -5.53
C LEU A 347 -24.56 18.20 -5.76
N ALA A 348 -25.35 18.90 -6.59
CA ALA A 348 -26.68 18.46 -6.99
C ALA A 348 -26.63 17.73 -8.33
N LEU A 349 -27.03 16.46 -8.36
CA LEU A 349 -27.17 15.67 -9.58
C LEU A 349 -28.55 15.92 -10.20
N ILE A 350 -28.62 16.41 -11.44
CA ILE A 350 -29.88 16.68 -12.12
C ILE A 350 -30.32 15.42 -12.88
N THR A 351 -31.42 14.83 -12.43
CA THR A 351 -32.00 13.61 -13.03
C THR A 351 -33.42 13.87 -13.51
N ASP A 352 -33.87 13.12 -14.51
CA ASP A 352 -35.23 13.16 -15.05
C ASP A 352 -36.15 12.08 -14.46
N GLN A 353 -35.58 11.07 -13.80
CA GLN A 353 -36.33 9.97 -13.19
C GLN A 353 -36.33 10.04 -11.65
N PRO A 354 -37.52 10.01 -11.01
CA PRO A 354 -37.64 9.99 -9.55
C PRO A 354 -36.95 8.81 -8.86
N PHE A 355 -36.83 7.66 -9.53
CA PHE A 355 -36.17 6.46 -9.00
C PHE A 355 -34.72 6.71 -8.58
N TYR A 356 -33.96 7.47 -9.38
CA TYR A 356 -32.55 7.74 -9.09
C TYR A 356 -32.35 8.59 -7.84
N ARG A 357 -33.35 9.36 -7.43
CA ARG A 357 -33.29 10.11 -6.17
C ARG A 357 -33.22 9.18 -4.96
N GLU A 358 -34.07 8.17 -4.90
CA GLU A 358 -34.07 7.19 -3.81
C GLU A 358 -32.81 6.34 -3.85
N TRP A 359 -32.41 5.92 -5.06
CA TRP A 359 -31.23 5.09 -5.26
C TRP A 359 -29.90 5.81 -4.92
N ILE A 360 -29.73 7.08 -5.27
CA ILE A 360 -28.54 7.89 -4.91
C ILE A 360 -28.48 8.14 -3.40
N MET A 361 -29.63 8.33 -2.76
CA MET A 361 -29.71 8.63 -1.33
C MET A 361 -29.52 7.40 -0.43
N GLU A 362 -29.56 6.20 -1.01
CA GLU A 362 -29.21 4.96 -0.31
C GLU A 362 -27.76 5.01 0.19
N GLU A 363 -27.53 4.62 1.44
CA GLU A 363 -26.27 4.86 2.15
C GLU A 363 -25.03 4.30 1.42
N THR A 364 -25.16 3.10 0.84
CA THR A 364 -24.08 2.42 0.10
C THR A 364 -23.72 3.16 -1.18
N ASN A 365 -24.72 3.52 -1.99
CA ASN A 365 -24.50 4.20 -3.28
C ASN A 365 -24.00 5.64 -3.06
N ARG A 366 -24.55 6.33 -2.05
CA ARG A 366 -24.12 7.68 -1.65
C ARG A 366 -22.65 7.72 -1.26
N LYS A 367 -22.20 6.76 -0.43
CA LYS A 367 -20.80 6.63 -0.03
C LYS A 367 -19.90 6.33 -1.23
N ALA A 368 -20.33 5.45 -2.12
CA ALA A 368 -19.56 5.09 -3.30
C ALA A 368 -19.41 6.27 -4.29
N LEU A 369 -20.49 6.99 -4.56
CA LEU A 369 -20.47 8.21 -5.39
C LEU A 369 -19.62 9.31 -4.76
N HIS A 370 -19.74 9.52 -3.44
CA HIS A 370 -18.92 10.49 -2.71
C HIS A 370 -17.41 10.17 -2.83
N ASN A 371 -17.03 8.91 -2.68
CA ASN A 371 -15.65 8.46 -2.81
C ASN A 371 -15.13 8.63 -4.24
N LEU A 372 -15.95 8.28 -5.24
CA LEU A 372 -15.60 8.40 -6.65
C LEU A 372 -15.35 9.86 -7.06
N ILE A 373 -16.25 10.77 -6.68
CA ILE A 373 -16.11 12.20 -6.95
C ILE A 373 -14.92 12.79 -6.19
N SER A 374 -14.73 12.41 -4.93
CA SER A 374 -13.59 12.86 -4.11
C SER A 374 -12.24 12.38 -4.64
N TYR A 375 -12.22 11.27 -5.37
CA TYR A 375 -11.01 10.72 -5.98
C TYR A 375 -10.56 11.55 -7.19
N TYR A 376 -11.51 11.91 -8.06
CA TYR A 376 -11.23 12.59 -9.33
C TYR A 376 -11.34 14.13 -9.30
N THR A 377 -11.90 14.69 -8.23
CA THR A 377 -12.12 16.15 -8.08
C THR A 377 -11.54 16.65 -6.77
N ASP A 378 -11.19 17.95 -6.66
CA ASP A 378 -10.74 18.58 -5.41
C ASP A 378 -11.88 18.93 -4.44
N ALA A 379 -12.95 18.11 -4.44
CA ALA A 379 -14.09 18.28 -3.57
C ALA A 379 -13.69 18.48 -2.09
N PRO A 380 -14.33 19.42 -1.38
CA PRO A 380 -14.11 19.59 0.06
C PRO A 380 -14.53 18.32 0.81
N ALA A 381 -13.82 18.03 1.91
CA ALA A 381 -14.11 16.86 2.73
C ALA A 381 -15.56 16.92 3.27
N GLY A 382 -16.33 15.86 3.01
CA GLY A 382 -17.71 15.74 3.46
C GLY A 382 -18.70 16.63 2.71
N PHE A 383 -18.49 16.84 1.40
CA PHE A 383 -19.44 17.55 0.56
C PHE A 383 -20.80 16.81 0.50
N GLU A 384 -21.89 17.56 0.38
CA GLU A 384 -23.25 17.05 0.39
C GLU A 384 -23.68 16.70 -1.04
N LEU A 385 -24.21 15.49 -1.21
CA LEU A 385 -24.81 15.03 -2.46
C LEU A 385 -26.33 15.26 -2.41
N GLU A 386 -26.83 16.04 -3.35
CA GLU A 386 -28.25 16.31 -3.55
C GLU A 386 -28.72 15.81 -4.92
N VAL A 387 -30.05 15.67 -5.07
CA VAL A 387 -30.65 15.29 -6.34
C VAL A 387 -31.76 16.27 -6.69
N GLU A 388 -31.62 16.92 -7.84
CA GLU A 388 -32.65 17.76 -8.42
C GLU A 388 -33.42 17.00 -9.51
N ILE A 389 -34.74 17.06 -9.48
CA ILE A 389 -35.60 16.45 -10.51
C ILE A 389 -36.02 17.52 -11.50
N ARG A 390 -35.70 17.33 -12.78
CA ARG A 390 -36.16 18.23 -13.85
C ARG A 390 -37.65 18.02 -14.11
N LYS A 391 -38.50 19.02 -13.82
CA LYS A 391 -39.92 18.99 -14.21
C LYS A 391 -40.01 19.16 -15.73
N LYS A 392 -40.54 18.17 -16.46
CA LYS A 392 -40.98 18.37 -17.85
C LYS A 392 -42.20 19.29 -17.83
N GLU A 393 -42.12 20.45 -18.46
CA GLU A 393 -43.31 21.26 -18.77
C GLU A 393 -44.17 20.50 -19.79
N GLU A 394 -45.36 20.08 -19.38
CA GLU A 394 -46.40 19.55 -20.25
C GLU A 394 -46.92 20.66 -21.17
N ASN A 395 -46.46 20.68 -22.42
CA ASN A 395 -47.00 21.59 -23.42
C ASN A 395 -48.39 21.09 -23.90
N ARG A 396 -49.45 21.45 -23.16
CA ARG A 396 -50.85 21.30 -23.60
C ARG A 396 -51.13 22.24 -24.77
N ARG A 397 -51.17 21.69 -25.99
CA ARG A 397 -51.77 22.34 -27.16
C ARG A 397 -53.30 22.36 -27.03
N ASN A 398 -53.85 23.50 -26.65
CA ASN A 398 -55.17 24.02 -27.02
C ASN A 398 -54.92 25.49 -27.35
N GLY A 399 -55.39 26.15 -28.40
CA GLY A 399 -56.28 25.87 -29.50
C GLY A 399 -56.52 27.24 -30.16
N CYS A 400 -56.70 27.25 -31.48
CA CYS A 400 -57.41 28.26 -32.27
C CYS A 400 -57.30 29.75 -31.85
N ASP A 401 -56.62 30.58 -32.66
CA ASP A 401 -57.35 31.69 -33.27
C ASP A 401 -56.71 32.24 -34.55
N THR A 402 -57.59 32.75 -35.38
CA THR A 402 -57.45 33.12 -36.78
C THR A 402 -56.78 34.47 -37.03
N GLY A 403 -56.08 34.59 -38.16
CA GLY A 403 -56.34 35.68 -39.11
C GLY A 403 -55.54 36.99 -39.03
N SER A 404 -54.78 37.22 -40.10
CA SER A 404 -54.54 38.51 -40.80
C SER A 404 -53.50 39.52 -40.26
N GLY A 405 -52.74 40.11 -41.19
CA GLY A 405 -52.11 41.43 -40.93
C GLY A 405 -50.69 41.69 -41.45
N THR A 406 -50.43 41.51 -42.75
CA THR A 406 -49.59 42.36 -43.64
C THR A 406 -48.39 43.20 -43.11
N ALA A 407 -47.25 42.92 -43.76
CA ALA A 407 -46.35 43.85 -44.49
C ALA A 407 -45.41 44.83 -43.76
N GLY A 408 -44.11 44.78 -44.13
CA GLY A 408 -43.24 45.95 -44.04
C GLY A 408 -41.72 45.71 -44.15
N LYS A 409 -41.20 45.79 -45.38
CA LYS A 409 -39.88 46.35 -45.83
C LYS A 409 -38.58 45.92 -45.12
N LYS A 410 -37.66 45.21 -45.78
CA LYS A 410 -36.63 45.61 -46.80
C LYS A 410 -35.41 46.39 -46.27
N ALA A 411 -34.26 45.92 -46.78
CA ALA A 411 -32.91 46.50 -46.87
C ALA A 411 -32.00 46.31 -45.64
N GLY A 412 -30.76 45.84 -45.77
CA GLY A 412 -29.96 45.43 -46.93
C GLY A 412 -28.53 45.10 -46.48
N ASN A 413 -27.78 44.39 -47.35
CA ASN A 413 -26.32 44.36 -47.56
C ASN A 413 -25.37 44.32 -46.35
N SER A 414 -24.26 43.58 -46.33
CA SER A 414 -23.50 42.85 -47.34
C SER A 414 -22.24 42.34 -46.62
N GLY A 415 -21.59 41.29 -47.11
CA GLY A 415 -20.19 41.01 -46.74
C GLY A 415 -19.87 39.53 -46.74
N GLU A 416 -19.61 39.00 -47.92
CA GLU A 416 -18.89 37.75 -48.11
C GLU A 416 -17.46 37.87 -47.59
N GLY A 417 -16.97 36.80 -46.94
CA GLY A 417 -15.58 36.61 -46.56
C GLY A 417 -15.33 35.11 -46.45
N ASN A 418 -15.09 34.49 -47.60
CA ASN A 418 -14.77 33.07 -47.74
C ASN A 418 -13.26 32.88 -47.59
N THR A 419 -12.82 32.07 -46.62
CA THR A 419 -11.52 31.39 -46.67
C THR A 419 -11.69 30.01 -46.04
N GLY A 420 -11.68 28.98 -46.87
CA GLY A 420 -11.71 27.59 -46.47
C GLY A 420 -10.36 27.11 -45.94
N ILE A 421 -10.42 26.11 -45.06
CA ILE A 421 -9.34 25.15 -44.82
C ILE A 421 -9.99 23.77 -44.71
N GLU A 422 -9.51 22.85 -45.54
CA GLU A 422 -9.83 21.43 -45.61
C GLU A 422 -9.40 20.69 -44.34
N SER A 423 -10.16 19.67 -43.93
CA SER A 423 -9.59 18.47 -43.31
C SER A 423 -10.55 17.27 -43.45
N ASP A 424 -10.09 16.36 -44.31
CA ASP A 424 -10.29 14.93 -44.45
C ASP A 424 -11.16 14.17 -43.43
N GLY A 425 -12.03 13.34 -44.00
CA GLY A 425 -12.81 12.32 -43.29
C GLY A 425 -12.03 11.06 -42.97
N PHE A 426 -12.47 10.36 -41.93
CA PHE A 426 -12.15 8.96 -41.66
C PHE A 426 -13.44 8.15 -41.55
N GLY A 427 -13.45 7.01 -42.24
CA GLY A 427 -14.60 6.18 -42.54
C GLY A 427 -15.09 5.25 -41.42
N SER A 428 -16.26 4.69 -41.71
CA SER A 428 -17.12 3.86 -40.88
C SER A 428 -16.90 2.35 -41.07
N SER A 429 -16.92 1.62 -39.95
CA SER A 429 -17.61 0.33 -39.70
C SER A 429 -17.43 -0.86 -40.67
N GLU A 430 -16.52 -1.79 -40.34
CA GLU A 430 -16.62 -3.22 -40.75
C GLU A 430 -16.27 -4.27 -39.66
N ASP A 431 -15.75 -3.89 -38.48
CA ASP A 431 -15.26 -4.87 -37.48
C ASP A 431 -16.28 -5.40 -36.44
N ASP A 432 -17.47 -4.81 -36.32
CA ASP A 432 -18.44 -5.17 -35.26
C ASP A 432 -19.21 -6.48 -35.52
N GLY A 433 -19.29 -6.91 -36.79
CA GLY A 433 -20.02 -8.12 -37.18
C GLY A 433 -19.33 -9.43 -36.77
N ASP A 434 -18.00 -9.44 -36.76
CA ASP A 434 -17.22 -10.66 -36.51
C ASP A 434 -17.15 -11.00 -35.00
N MET A 435 -17.23 -9.97 -34.14
CA MET A 435 -17.19 -10.15 -32.69
C MET A 435 -18.50 -10.73 -32.12
N ARG A 436 -19.65 -10.30 -32.65
CA ARG A 436 -20.97 -10.86 -32.27
C ARG A 436 -21.09 -12.34 -32.62
N ARG A 437 -20.62 -12.76 -33.79
CA ARG A 437 -20.64 -14.16 -34.23
C ARG A 437 -19.80 -15.07 -33.35
N LYS A 438 -18.65 -14.58 -32.87
CA LYS A 438 -17.77 -15.31 -31.94
C LYS A 438 -18.36 -15.44 -30.54
N LEU A 439 -19.14 -14.46 -30.08
CA LEU A 439 -19.84 -14.49 -28.79
C LEU A 439 -21.01 -15.47 -28.79
N GLU A 440 -21.82 -15.49 -29.86
CA GLU A 440 -22.94 -16.45 -29.99
C GLU A 440 -22.46 -17.90 -30.03
N GLN A 441 -21.37 -18.19 -30.76
CA GLN A 441 -20.76 -19.54 -30.78
C GLN A 441 -20.20 -19.98 -29.41
N ARG A 442 -19.78 -19.03 -28.56
CA ARG A 442 -19.31 -19.32 -27.20
C ARG A 442 -20.47 -19.59 -26.24
N LEU A 443 -21.57 -18.86 -26.37
CA LEU A 443 -22.79 -19.07 -25.59
C LEU A 443 -23.45 -20.42 -25.90
N ASP A 444 -23.46 -20.85 -27.16
CA ASP A 444 -24.01 -22.16 -27.54
C ASP A 444 -23.15 -23.34 -27.05
N LYS A 445 -21.82 -23.15 -26.96
CA LYS A 445 -20.92 -24.14 -26.37
C LYS A 445 -21.06 -24.27 -24.86
N LEU A 446 -21.44 -23.19 -24.17
CA LEU A 446 -21.69 -23.20 -22.73
C LEU A 446 -23.04 -23.85 -22.40
N LYS A 447 -24.10 -23.56 -23.17
CA LYS A 447 -25.42 -24.17 -23.00
C LYS A 447 -25.44 -25.68 -23.26
N LYS A 448 -24.55 -26.20 -24.12
CA LYS A 448 -24.40 -27.65 -24.35
C LYS A 448 -23.59 -28.37 -23.27
N LYS A 449 -22.96 -27.67 -22.33
CA LYS A 449 -22.22 -28.26 -21.20
C LYS A 449 -23.02 -28.35 -19.90
N GLU A 450 -24.19 -27.72 -19.84
CA GLU A 450 -25.08 -27.71 -18.66
C GLU A 450 -26.30 -28.63 -18.81
N ASN A 451 -26.39 -29.42 -19.89
CA ASN A 451 -27.41 -30.48 -20.05
C ASN A 451 -26.78 -31.86 -20.16
#